data_AF-A0A543E9L5-F1
#
_entry.id   AF-A0A543E9L5-F1
#
_cell.length_a   1.000
_cell.length_b   1.000
_cell.length_c   1.000
_cell.angle_alpha   90.00
_cell.angle_beta   90.00
_cell.angle_gamma   90.00
#
_symmetry.space_group_name_H-M   'P 1'
#
loop_
_entity.id
_entity.type
_entity.pdbx_description
1 polymer ?
#
loop_
_entity_poly.entity_id
_entity_poly.type
_entity_poly.pdbx_seq_one_letter_code
_entity_poly.pdbx_strand_id
1 'polypeptide(L)'
;MELPFYLNFNDFESNYYDNLEKWFEEYHNTSETDYLEALAELYRPYVYYNFADDMLKPDASIEVKDCFFPYHEKIGISFCIDSENGISPSNGMNQVFEFKNISMMEYAQHILDKINKFCSKNTHALDGSKNIQDYINNYSIITSMEGVGYCISYNRHQKAIPFLKAYLPYYGQTVNMAVYRDFLFSVVQIAEFIDQKLKTVHAFKQTIYARSRAEAKFNVQLSRQFLTLCN
;
A
#
# COMPACT_ATOMS: atom_id res chain seq x y z
N MET A 1 9.75 -13.26 13.53
CA MET A 1 10.39 -11.95 13.36
C MET A 1 9.54 -11.20 12.37
N GLU A 2 9.18 -9.95 12.65
CA GLU A 2 8.70 -9.08 11.57
C GLU A 2 9.91 -8.60 10.77
N LEU A 3 9.93 -8.84 9.46
CA LEU A 3 11.02 -8.39 8.60
C LEU A 3 11.04 -6.87 8.57
N PRO A 4 12.20 -6.23 8.84
CA PRO A 4 12.31 -4.78 8.76
C PRO A 4 12.12 -4.31 7.32
N PHE A 5 11.29 -3.28 7.16
CA PHE A 5 11.10 -2.60 5.89
C PHE A 5 11.98 -1.34 5.87
N TYR A 6 12.84 -1.24 4.86
CA TYR A 6 13.78 -0.14 4.71
C TYR A 6 13.33 0.79 3.59
N LEU A 7 13.42 2.09 3.86
CA LEU A 7 13.12 3.14 2.90
C LEU A 7 14.37 3.59 2.12
N ASN A 8 15.56 3.23 2.61
CA ASN A 8 16.84 3.61 2.05
C ASN A 8 17.68 2.37 1.75
N PHE A 9 18.34 2.36 0.60
CA PHE A 9 19.18 1.23 0.18
C PHE A 9 20.41 1.03 1.09
N ASN A 10 21.07 2.11 1.53
CA ASN A 10 22.27 1.99 2.38
C ASN A 10 21.93 1.35 3.72
N ASP A 11 20.80 1.73 4.32
CA ASP A 11 20.33 1.13 5.56
C ASP A 11 19.98 -0.35 5.37
N PHE A 12 19.31 -0.68 4.26
CA PHE A 12 19.00 -2.06 3.90
C PHE A 12 20.27 -2.91 3.76
N GLU A 13 21.24 -2.45 2.95
CA GLU A 13 22.47 -3.17 2.67
C GLU A 13 23.32 -3.35 3.93
N SER A 14 23.48 -2.29 4.72
CA SER A 14 24.30 -2.31 5.94
C SER A 14 23.76 -3.27 6.99
N ASN A 15 22.44 -3.48 7.05
CA ASN A 15 21.79 -4.36 8.02
C ASN A 15 21.45 -5.75 7.46
N TYR A 16 21.82 -6.06 6.21
CA TYR A 16 21.40 -7.31 5.56
C TYR A 16 21.80 -8.56 6.35
N TYR A 17 23.09 -8.67 6.72
CA TYR A 17 23.60 -9.85 7.41
C TYR A 17 23.13 -9.94 8.86
N ASP A 18 23.01 -8.81 9.57
CA ASP A 18 22.46 -8.78 10.93
C ASP A 18 21.01 -9.27 10.97
N ASN A 19 20.21 -8.90 9.96
CA ASN A 19 18.83 -9.37 9.84
C ASN A 19 18.75 -10.83 9.41
N LEU A 20 19.66 -11.29 8.55
CA LEU A 20 19.76 -12.69 8.15
C LEU A 20 20.13 -13.59 9.35
N GLU A 21 21.05 -13.14 10.20
CA GLU A 21 21.43 -13.85 11.43
C GLU A 21 20.22 -13.97 12.38
N LYS A 22 19.53 -12.85 12.66
CA LYS A 22 18.29 -12.86 13.46
C LYS A 22 17.21 -13.75 12.88
N TRP A 23 17.11 -13.81 11.54
CA TRP A 23 16.18 -14.71 10.87
C TRP A 23 16.50 -16.18 11.16
N PHE A 24 17.77 -16.57 11.14
CA PHE A 24 18.20 -17.94 11.48
C PHE A 24 18.07 -18.25 12.97
N GLU A 25 18.24 -17.27 13.85
CA GLU A 25 18.02 -17.42 15.29
C GLU A 25 16.55 -17.73 15.60
N GLU A 26 15.60 -17.14 14.88
CA GLU A 26 14.17 -17.40 15.13
C GLU A 26 13.65 -18.60 14.34
N TYR A 27 14.12 -18.79 13.11
CA TYR A 27 13.67 -19.87 12.24
C TYR A 27 14.81 -20.85 11.95
N HIS A 28 15.08 -21.72 12.92
CA HIS A 28 16.21 -22.66 12.93
C HIS A 28 16.31 -23.63 11.74
N ASN A 29 15.22 -23.83 10.98
CA ASN A 29 15.17 -24.73 9.83
C ASN A 29 15.03 -23.99 8.48
N THR A 30 15.42 -22.72 8.43
CA THR A 30 15.36 -21.90 7.21
C THR A 30 16.73 -21.72 6.56
N SER A 31 16.72 -21.41 5.29
CA SER A 31 17.88 -21.11 4.47
C SER A 31 17.94 -19.63 4.09
N GLU A 32 19.09 -19.16 3.60
CA GLU A 32 19.19 -17.82 3.02
C GLU A 32 18.22 -17.64 1.83
N THR A 33 17.89 -18.73 1.13
CA THR A 33 16.90 -18.68 0.04
C THR A 33 15.50 -18.33 0.57
N ASP A 34 15.09 -18.90 1.70
CA ASP A 34 13.79 -18.63 2.32
C ASP A 34 13.70 -17.17 2.81
N TYR A 35 14.79 -16.66 3.41
CA TYR A 35 14.89 -15.26 3.80
C TYR A 35 14.79 -14.31 2.60
N LEU A 36 15.54 -14.60 1.54
CA LEU A 36 15.52 -13.80 0.31
C LEU A 36 14.16 -13.85 -0.40
N GLU A 37 13.47 -15.00 -0.38
CA GLU A 37 12.12 -15.11 -0.92
C GLU A 37 11.12 -14.26 -0.11
N ALA A 38 11.24 -14.24 1.22
CA ALA A 38 10.43 -13.38 2.07
C ALA A 38 10.71 -11.89 1.82
N LEU A 39 11.98 -11.50 1.65
CA LEU A 39 12.34 -10.14 1.23
C LEU A 39 11.80 -9.81 -0.17
N ALA A 40 11.87 -10.76 -1.11
CA ALA A 40 11.33 -10.57 -2.45
C ALA A 40 9.82 -10.32 -2.40
N GLU A 41 9.06 -11.08 -1.60
CA GLU A 41 7.63 -10.82 -1.41
C GLU A 41 7.34 -9.48 -0.73
N LEU A 42 8.23 -9.02 0.15
CA LEU A 42 8.10 -7.74 0.85
C LEU A 42 8.25 -6.55 -0.10
N TYR A 43 9.23 -6.58 -1.01
CA TYR A 43 9.54 -5.45 -1.90
C TYR A 43 8.90 -5.52 -3.30
N ARG A 44 8.56 -6.73 -3.79
CA ARG A 44 7.95 -6.92 -5.11
C ARG A 44 6.72 -6.03 -5.38
N PRO A 45 5.80 -5.79 -4.42
CA PRO A 45 4.63 -4.94 -4.67
C PRO A 45 4.94 -3.48 -5.02
N TYR A 46 6.18 -3.02 -4.79
CA TYR A 46 6.59 -1.62 -4.98
C TYR A 46 7.38 -1.39 -6.26
N VAL A 47 7.47 -2.40 -7.13
CA VAL A 47 8.17 -2.34 -8.42
C VAL A 47 7.35 -3.04 -9.50
N TYR A 48 7.53 -2.59 -10.74
CA TYR A 48 6.98 -3.25 -11.91
C TYR A 48 8.06 -3.51 -12.96
N TYR A 49 7.78 -4.45 -13.86
CA TYR A 49 8.65 -4.73 -14.99
C TYR A 49 8.31 -3.83 -16.17
N ASN A 50 9.30 -3.11 -16.68
CA ASN A 50 9.19 -2.25 -17.85
C ASN A 50 9.73 -2.96 -19.10
N PHE A 51 8.88 -3.18 -20.11
CA PHE A 51 9.25 -3.86 -21.35
C PHE A 51 10.20 -3.05 -22.25
N ALA A 52 10.19 -1.72 -22.18
CA ALA A 52 10.99 -0.87 -23.06
C ALA A 52 12.48 -0.92 -22.67
N ASP A 53 12.73 -0.89 -21.36
CA ASP A 53 14.09 -0.87 -20.81
C ASP A 53 14.60 -2.28 -20.42
N ASP A 54 13.73 -3.29 -20.41
CA ASP A 54 14.00 -4.63 -19.85
C ASP A 54 14.51 -4.59 -18.40
N MET A 55 13.94 -3.71 -17.58
CA MET A 55 14.35 -3.48 -16.20
C MET A 55 13.16 -3.29 -15.26
N LEU A 56 13.42 -3.44 -13.96
CA LEU A 56 12.49 -3.03 -12.91
C LEU A 56 12.44 -1.51 -12.81
N LYS A 57 11.25 -0.99 -12.53
CA LYS A 57 10.98 0.44 -12.28
C LYS A 57 10.12 0.57 -11.02
N PRO A 58 10.18 1.69 -10.31
CA PRO A 58 9.39 1.86 -9.10
C PRO A 58 7.90 2.00 -9.45
N ASP A 59 7.07 1.30 -8.70
CA ASP A 59 5.61 1.43 -8.69
C ASP A 59 5.11 1.20 -7.26
N ALA A 60 5.29 2.22 -6.43
CA ALA A 60 4.76 2.25 -5.08
C ALA A 60 3.32 2.79 -5.10
N SER A 61 2.40 2.03 -5.69
CA SER A 61 0.98 2.35 -5.72
C SER A 61 0.13 1.28 -5.06
N ILE A 62 -1.08 1.66 -4.65
CA ILE A 62 -2.06 0.76 -4.07
C ILE A 62 -3.43 1.08 -4.66
N GLU A 63 -4.13 0.02 -5.06
CA GLU A 63 -5.50 0.12 -5.52
C GLU A 63 -6.44 0.22 -4.31
N VAL A 64 -7.23 1.29 -4.26
CA VAL A 64 -8.16 1.60 -3.19
C VAL A 64 -9.54 1.90 -3.78
N LYS A 65 -10.58 1.53 -3.05
CA LYS A 65 -11.95 1.80 -3.44
C LYS A 65 -12.27 3.27 -3.09
N ASP A 66 -12.58 4.09 -4.09
CA ASP A 66 -13.01 5.46 -3.91
C ASP A 66 -14.54 5.52 -3.81
N CYS A 67 -15.02 5.99 -2.66
CA CYS A 67 -16.44 6.13 -2.38
C CYS A 67 -16.83 7.59 -2.60
N PHE A 68 -17.30 7.91 -3.81
CA PHE A 68 -17.84 9.21 -4.14
C PHE A 68 -19.34 9.13 -4.48
N PHE A 69 -20.03 10.23 -4.22
CA PHE A 69 -21.36 10.44 -4.79
C PHE A 69 -21.15 10.96 -6.21
N PRO A 70 -21.64 10.28 -7.26
CA PRO A 70 -21.64 10.87 -8.58
C PRO A 70 -22.54 12.11 -8.51
N TYR A 71 -21.93 13.29 -8.55
CA TYR A 71 -22.62 14.47 -9.01
C TYR A 71 -22.99 14.19 -10.46
N HIS A 72 -24.20 13.70 -10.71
CA HIS A 72 -24.81 13.94 -11.99
C HIS A 72 -24.90 15.46 -12.12
N GLU A 73 -23.98 16.03 -12.90
CA GLU A 73 -24.10 17.37 -13.44
C GLU A 73 -25.52 17.53 -13.99
N LYS A 74 -26.24 18.55 -13.48
CA LYS A 74 -27.66 18.87 -13.70
C LYS A 74 -28.65 18.15 -12.78
N ILE A 75 -28.79 18.65 -11.56
CA ILE A 75 -30.08 19.17 -11.04
C ILE A 75 -29.71 20.23 -10.00
N GLY A 76 -30.23 21.44 -10.15
CA GLY A 76 -30.11 22.49 -9.15
C GLY A 76 -30.70 22.01 -7.83
N ILE A 77 -29.86 21.86 -6.81
CA ILE A 77 -30.31 21.67 -5.44
C ILE A 77 -30.68 23.07 -4.93
N SER A 78 -31.89 23.53 -5.27
CA SER A 78 -32.57 24.52 -4.44
C SER A 78 -33.00 23.80 -3.17
N PHE A 79 -32.46 24.20 -2.02
CA PHE A 79 -33.04 23.84 -0.74
C PHE A 79 -34.42 24.51 -0.64
N CYS A 80 -35.48 23.80 -1.03
CA CYS A 80 -36.83 24.12 -0.57
C CYS A 80 -36.95 23.55 0.84
N ILE A 81 -36.63 24.38 1.83
CA ILE A 81 -37.26 24.27 3.14
C ILE A 81 -38.74 24.62 2.89
N ASP A 82 -39.63 23.79 3.43
CA ASP A 82 -41.10 23.88 3.41
C ASP A 82 -41.83 23.09 2.31
N SER A 83 -42.31 21.90 2.67
CA SER A 83 -43.71 21.53 2.49
C SER A 83 -44.07 20.36 3.40
N GLU A 84 -44.98 20.64 4.33
CA GLU A 84 -45.78 19.65 5.04
C GLU A 84 -46.50 18.73 4.04
N ASN A 85 -46.69 17.47 4.44
CA ASN A 85 -47.47 16.39 3.80
C ASN A 85 -46.73 15.44 2.85
N GLY A 86 -46.45 14.25 3.39
CA GLY A 86 -46.88 12.97 2.80
C GLY A 86 -46.27 12.59 1.46
N ILE A 87 -45.08 11.97 1.52
CA ILE A 87 -44.62 10.75 0.82
C ILE A 87 -43.09 10.84 0.82
N SER A 88 -42.45 9.95 1.59
CA SER A 88 -40.99 9.81 1.57
C SER A 88 -40.57 9.30 0.18
N PRO A 89 -39.67 10.01 -0.55
CA PRO A 89 -39.11 9.45 -1.76
C PRO A 89 -38.16 8.31 -1.37
N SER A 90 -38.55 7.09 -1.72
CA SER A 90 -37.72 5.89 -1.59
C SER A 90 -36.61 5.89 -2.66
N ASN A 91 -35.74 6.88 -2.66
CA ASN A 91 -34.58 6.91 -3.55
C ASN A 91 -33.32 6.84 -2.69
N GLY A 92 -32.94 5.60 -2.35
CA GLY A 92 -31.61 5.31 -1.81
C GLY A 92 -30.58 5.82 -2.81
N MET A 93 -29.74 6.77 -2.37
CA MET A 93 -28.60 7.21 -3.17
C MET A 93 -27.71 5.99 -3.43
N ASN A 94 -27.64 5.56 -4.68
CA ASN A 94 -26.72 4.49 -5.08
C ASN A 94 -25.30 5.04 -4.99
N GLN A 95 -24.56 4.66 -3.95
CA GLN A 95 -23.12 4.89 -3.89
C GLN A 95 -22.47 4.15 -5.05
N VAL A 96 -21.94 4.90 -6.01
CA VAL A 96 -21.09 4.35 -7.06
C VAL A 96 -19.68 4.28 -6.50
N PHE A 97 -19.01 3.17 -6.75
CA PHE A 97 -17.66 2.95 -6.28
C PHE A 97 -16.74 2.73 -7.48
N GLU A 98 -15.60 3.41 -7.47
CA GLU A 98 -14.55 3.21 -8.47
C GLU A 98 -13.28 2.72 -7.77
N PHE A 99 -12.56 1.81 -8.41
CA PHE A 99 -11.22 1.45 -7.94
C PHE A 99 -10.22 2.45 -8.51
N LYS A 100 -9.44 3.07 -7.63
CA LYS A 100 -8.43 4.06 -7.98
C LYS A 100 -7.06 3.57 -7.51
N ASN A 101 -6.06 3.66 -8.40
CA ASN A 101 -4.67 3.48 -8.02
C ASN A 101 -4.12 4.80 -7.48
N ILE A 102 -3.69 4.80 -6.22
CA ILE A 102 -3.10 5.96 -5.56
C ILE A 102 -1.68 5.66 -5.14
N SER A 103 -0.86 6.68 -4.99
CA SER A 103 0.52 6.50 -4.50
C SER A 103 0.54 6.02 -3.04
N MET A 104 1.56 5.27 -2.66
CA MET A 104 1.74 4.83 -1.27
C MET A 104 1.96 6.01 -0.31
N MET A 105 2.48 7.14 -0.79
CA MET A 105 2.54 8.38 -0.01
C MET A 105 1.15 8.95 0.28
N GLU A 106 0.29 9.03 -0.74
CA GLU A 106 -1.09 9.50 -0.59
C GLU A 106 -1.88 8.56 0.32
N TYR A 107 -1.71 7.25 0.14
CA TYR A 107 -2.29 6.24 1.02
C TYR A 107 -1.79 6.43 2.46
N ALA A 108 -0.49 6.62 2.68
CA ALA A 108 0.07 6.86 4.00
C ALA A 108 -0.50 8.12 4.66
N GLN A 109 -0.62 9.23 3.91
CA GLN A 109 -1.24 10.45 4.42
C GLN A 109 -2.70 10.19 4.81
N HIS A 110 -3.47 9.47 3.99
CA HIS A 110 -4.85 9.12 4.30
C HIS A 110 -4.98 8.30 5.59
N ILE A 111 -4.10 7.31 5.80
CA ILE A 111 -4.07 6.50 7.02
C ILE A 111 -3.67 7.37 8.22
N LEU A 112 -2.69 8.25 8.06
CA LEU A 112 -2.25 9.19 9.09
C LEU A 112 -3.38 10.15 9.51
N ASP A 113 -4.15 10.65 8.55
CA ASP A 113 -5.30 11.54 8.79
C ASP A 113 -6.39 10.81 9.58
N LYS A 114 -6.68 9.54 9.25
CA LYS A 114 -7.61 8.69 10.01
C LYS A 114 -7.19 8.52 11.47
N ILE A 115 -5.91 8.20 11.70
CA ILE A 115 -5.36 8.03 13.04
C ILE A 115 -5.40 9.35 13.81
N ASN A 116 -4.93 10.44 13.21
CA ASN A 116 -4.95 11.75 13.86
C ASN A 116 -6.37 12.23 14.18
N LYS A 117 -7.33 11.97 13.30
CA LYS A 117 -8.74 12.26 13.55
C LYS A 117 -9.27 11.47 14.74
N PHE A 118 -8.95 10.18 14.82
CA PHE A 118 -9.28 9.36 15.99
C PHE A 118 -8.66 9.94 17.26
N CYS A 119 -7.37 10.30 17.24
CA CYS A 119 -6.69 10.91 18.37
C CYS A 119 -7.29 12.26 18.78
N SER A 120 -7.71 13.09 17.82
CA SER A 120 -8.35 14.38 18.11
C SER A 120 -9.72 14.24 18.79
N LYS A 121 -10.46 13.17 18.49
CA LYS A 121 -11.76 12.87 19.11
C LYS A 121 -11.62 12.21 20.49
N ASN A 122 -10.46 11.62 20.79
CA ASN A 122 -10.20 10.86 22.01
C ASN A 122 -9.02 11.47 22.75
N THR A 123 -9.28 12.36 23.71
CA THR A 123 -8.27 13.14 24.44
C THR A 123 -7.17 12.30 25.10
N HIS A 124 -7.47 11.05 25.48
CA HIS A 124 -6.51 10.13 26.09
C HIS A 124 -5.83 9.15 25.10
N ALA A 125 -6.05 9.30 23.80
CA ALA A 125 -5.51 8.38 22.79
C ALA A 125 -3.98 8.44 22.66
N LEU A 126 -3.39 9.60 22.91
CA LEU A 126 -1.93 9.80 22.87
C LEU A 126 -1.32 9.94 24.27
N ASP A 127 -2.04 9.53 25.32
CA ASP A 127 -1.52 9.54 26.68
C ASP A 127 -0.51 8.40 26.91
N GLY A 128 0.47 8.68 27.78
CA GLY A 128 1.50 7.71 28.15
C GLY A 128 2.52 7.49 27.04
N SER A 129 2.81 6.22 26.72
CA SER A 129 3.78 5.81 25.70
C SER A 129 3.18 5.56 24.31
N LYS A 130 1.88 5.89 24.12
CA LYS A 130 1.18 5.63 22.86
C LYS A 130 1.50 6.66 21.80
N ASN A 131 1.60 6.23 20.56
CA ASN A 131 1.93 7.04 19.41
C ASN A 131 1.16 6.55 18.16
N ILE A 132 1.42 7.16 17.00
CA ILE A 132 0.71 6.82 15.74
C ILE A 132 0.85 5.34 15.38
N GLN A 133 2.00 4.72 15.64
CA GLN A 133 2.30 3.33 15.27
C GLN A 133 1.35 2.33 15.94
N ASP A 134 0.88 2.63 17.15
CA ASP A 134 -0.07 1.78 17.90
C ASP A 134 -1.44 1.67 17.22
N TYR A 135 -1.75 2.59 16.31
CA TYR A 135 -3.06 2.69 15.65
C TYR A 135 -3.04 2.28 14.18
N ILE A 136 -1.86 2.10 13.57
CA ILE A 136 -1.73 1.75 12.15
C ILE A 136 -2.53 0.49 11.81
N ASN A 137 -2.52 -0.52 12.69
CA ASN A 137 -3.22 -1.78 12.45
C ASN A 137 -4.61 -1.87 13.11
N ASN A 138 -5.15 -0.78 13.65
CA ASN A 138 -6.43 -0.82 14.36
C ASN A 138 -7.60 -0.95 13.37
N TYR A 139 -8.23 -2.12 13.32
CA TYR A 139 -9.33 -2.42 12.41
C TYR A 139 -10.40 -1.31 12.37
N SER A 140 -10.91 -0.89 13.54
CA SER A 140 -12.00 0.09 13.62
C SER A 140 -11.62 1.46 13.07
N ILE A 141 -10.39 1.91 13.30
CA ILE A 141 -9.88 3.19 12.80
C ILE A 141 -9.67 3.09 11.29
N ILE A 142 -9.01 2.03 10.82
CA ILE A 142 -8.64 1.88 9.41
C ILE A 142 -9.88 1.70 8.53
N THR A 143 -10.84 0.86 8.92
CA THR A 143 -12.04 0.60 8.11
C THR A 143 -13.18 1.58 8.35
N SER A 144 -13.02 2.54 9.27
CA SER A 144 -14.06 3.57 9.51
C SER A 144 -14.43 4.31 8.22
N MET A 145 -15.73 4.47 7.96
CA MET A 145 -16.20 5.34 6.88
C MET A 145 -16.71 6.63 7.50
N GLU A 146 -16.07 7.75 7.16
CA GLU A 146 -16.53 9.08 7.58
C GLU A 146 -16.76 9.97 6.35
N GLY A 147 -17.84 9.69 5.62
CA GLY A 147 -18.26 10.46 4.45
C GLY A 147 -17.65 9.98 3.13
N VAL A 148 -17.29 10.93 2.27
CA VAL A 148 -16.73 10.70 0.92
C VAL A 148 -15.22 10.48 1.02
N GLY A 149 -14.70 9.57 0.20
CA GLY A 149 -13.26 9.29 0.08
C GLY A 149 -12.92 7.81 0.08
N TYR A 150 -11.70 7.48 0.46
CA TYR A 150 -11.17 6.12 0.33
C TYR A 150 -11.78 5.13 1.33
N CYS A 151 -12.37 4.05 0.80
CA CYS A 151 -12.76 2.86 1.54
C CYS A 151 -11.61 1.86 1.57
N ILE A 152 -10.96 1.77 2.72
CA ILE A 152 -9.81 0.91 2.92
C ILE A 152 -10.24 -0.53 3.17
N SER A 153 -9.80 -1.45 2.31
CA SER A 153 -9.91 -2.89 2.56
C SER A 153 -8.86 -3.30 3.58
N TYR A 154 -9.27 -3.84 4.72
CA TYR A 154 -8.33 -4.25 5.77
C TYR A 154 -7.32 -5.30 5.28
N ASN A 155 -7.75 -6.22 4.41
CA ASN A 155 -6.86 -7.24 3.82
C ASN A 155 -5.77 -6.61 2.94
N ARG A 156 -6.10 -5.56 2.19
CA ARG A 156 -5.10 -4.82 1.40
C ARG A 156 -4.21 -3.98 2.30
N HIS A 157 -4.80 -3.39 3.33
CA HIS A 157 -4.05 -2.63 4.33
C HIS A 157 -2.98 -3.47 5.03
N GLN A 158 -3.24 -4.75 5.37
CA GLN A 158 -2.25 -5.64 5.97
C GLN A 158 -0.94 -5.71 5.16
N LYS A 159 -1.04 -5.70 3.82
CA LYS A 159 0.13 -5.75 2.94
C LYS A 159 0.94 -4.45 2.94
N ALA A 160 0.29 -3.33 3.27
CA ALA A 160 0.92 -2.01 3.35
C ALA A 160 1.54 -1.71 4.72
N ILE A 161 1.23 -2.50 5.76
CA ILE A 161 1.71 -2.25 7.13
C ILE A 161 3.23 -2.11 7.22
N PRO A 162 4.06 -2.97 6.60
CA PRO A 162 5.52 -2.83 6.72
C PRO A 162 6.01 -1.47 6.21
N PHE A 163 5.50 -1.03 5.07
CA PHE A 163 5.80 0.31 4.53
C PHE A 163 5.29 1.42 5.47
N LEU A 164 4.06 1.32 5.95
CA LEU A 164 3.48 2.33 6.85
C LEU A 164 4.26 2.45 8.16
N LYS A 165 4.71 1.33 8.73
CA LYS A 165 5.52 1.32 9.95
C LYS A 165 6.86 2.04 9.74
N ALA A 166 7.50 1.80 8.60
CA ALA A 166 8.76 2.44 8.27
C ALA A 166 8.60 3.94 7.91
N TYR A 167 7.47 4.31 7.29
CA TYR A 167 7.29 5.62 6.67
C TYR A 167 6.51 6.63 7.51
N LEU A 168 5.54 6.18 8.31
CA LEU A 168 4.73 7.09 9.13
C LEU A 168 5.52 7.62 10.33
N PRO A 169 5.36 8.90 10.68
CA PRO A 169 6.00 9.46 11.85
C PRO A 169 5.37 8.88 13.13
N TYR A 170 6.14 8.88 14.22
CA TYR A 170 5.61 8.55 15.55
C TYR A 170 4.62 9.63 16.05
N TYR A 171 4.89 10.89 15.70
CA TYR A 171 4.05 12.05 16.04
C TYR A 171 3.97 13.02 14.86
N GLY A 172 2.82 13.69 14.70
CA GLY A 172 2.60 14.70 13.66
C GLY A 172 1.45 14.37 12.72
N GLN A 173 1.20 15.28 11.77
CA GLN A 173 0.03 15.23 10.89
C GLN A 173 0.38 15.08 9.41
N THR A 174 1.66 15.14 9.05
CA THR A 174 2.10 15.14 7.65
C THR A 174 3.17 14.09 7.40
N VAL A 175 3.10 13.43 6.25
CA VAL A 175 4.13 12.51 5.79
C VAL A 175 5.30 13.24 5.13
N ASN A 176 6.49 12.64 5.15
CA ASN A 176 7.70 13.26 4.60
C ASN A 176 7.92 12.92 3.12
N MET A 177 7.56 13.84 2.23
CA MET A 177 7.70 13.68 0.78
C MET A 177 9.15 13.40 0.32
N ALA A 178 10.15 13.97 0.99
CA ALA A 178 11.56 13.74 0.63
C ALA A 178 11.95 12.28 0.87
N VAL A 179 11.57 11.73 2.03
CA VAL A 179 11.79 10.31 2.36
C VAL A 179 11.08 9.39 1.37
N TYR A 180 9.85 9.71 0.96
CA TYR A 180 9.14 8.91 -0.03
C TYR A 180 9.83 8.93 -1.40
N ARG A 181 10.30 10.11 -1.84
CA ARG A 181 11.04 10.23 -3.09
C ARG A 181 12.33 9.40 -3.05
N ASP A 182 13.06 9.44 -1.94
CA ASP A 182 14.28 8.65 -1.76
C ASP A 182 13.98 7.14 -1.78
N PHE A 183 12.85 6.73 -1.23
CA PHE A 183 12.36 5.35 -1.33
C PHE A 183 12.10 4.90 -2.77
N LEU A 184 11.49 5.75 -3.61
CA LEU A 184 11.25 5.40 -5.02
C LEU A 184 12.55 5.12 -5.79
N PHE A 185 13.67 5.75 -5.42
CA PHE A 185 14.98 5.43 -5.98
C PHE A 185 15.57 4.15 -5.35
N SER A 186 15.47 4.05 -4.02
CA SER A 186 16.06 2.95 -3.25
C SER A 186 15.40 1.60 -3.53
N VAL A 187 14.08 1.57 -3.76
CA VAL A 187 13.33 0.31 -3.90
C VAL A 187 13.80 -0.54 -5.08
N VAL A 188 14.23 0.10 -6.18
CA VAL A 188 14.80 -0.62 -7.33
C VAL A 188 16.16 -1.20 -6.98
N GLN A 189 17.01 -0.45 -6.27
CA GLN A 189 18.33 -0.92 -5.83
C GLN A 189 18.21 -2.09 -4.84
N ILE A 190 17.27 -1.99 -3.89
CA ILE A 190 16.95 -3.07 -2.95
C ILE A 190 16.50 -4.32 -3.72
N ALA A 191 15.59 -4.17 -4.70
CA ALA A 191 15.11 -5.29 -5.51
C ALA A 191 16.23 -5.94 -6.33
N GLU A 192 17.11 -5.14 -6.93
CA GLU A 192 18.28 -5.63 -7.66
C GLU A 192 19.27 -6.37 -6.76
N PHE A 193 19.52 -5.88 -5.55
CA PHE A 193 20.35 -6.56 -4.56
C PHE A 193 19.78 -7.93 -4.19
N ILE A 194 18.48 -7.98 -3.86
CA ILE A 194 17.78 -9.24 -3.56
C ILE A 194 17.89 -10.22 -4.74
N ASP A 195 17.68 -9.73 -5.96
CA ASP A 195 17.78 -10.55 -7.17
C ASP A 195 19.20 -11.09 -7.40
N GLN A 196 20.24 -10.30 -7.14
CA GLN A 196 21.64 -10.74 -7.22
C GLN A 196 21.93 -11.85 -6.20
N LYS A 197 21.43 -11.69 -4.97
CA LYS A 197 21.57 -12.72 -3.92
C LYS A 197 20.82 -14.00 -4.27
N LEU A 198 19.59 -13.91 -4.75
CA LEU A 198 18.80 -15.05 -5.22
C LEU A 198 19.49 -15.80 -6.37
N LYS A 199 20.09 -15.08 -7.32
CA LYS A 199 20.90 -15.69 -8.40
C LYS A 199 22.11 -16.44 -7.85
N THR A 200 22.76 -15.91 -6.83
CA THR A 200 23.94 -16.51 -6.19
C THR A 200 23.59 -17.84 -5.51
N VAL A 201 22.41 -17.93 -4.89
CA VAL A 201 21.89 -19.19 -4.30
C VAL A 201 21.13 -20.07 -5.30
N HIS A 202 21.27 -19.80 -6.61
CA HIS A 202 20.62 -20.51 -7.71
C HIS A 202 19.07 -20.50 -7.71
N ALA A 203 18.46 -19.56 -7.01
CA ALA A 203 17.01 -19.34 -6.91
C ALA A 203 16.51 -18.32 -7.97
N PHE A 204 16.90 -18.51 -9.23
CA PHE A 204 16.61 -17.55 -10.32
C PHE A 204 15.12 -17.28 -10.53
N LYS A 205 14.25 -18.29 -10.34
CA LYS A 205 12.81 -18.18 -10.57
C LYS A 205 12.10 -17.36 -9.49
N GLN A 206 12.71 -17.28 -8.31
CA GLN A 206 12.20 -16.54 -7.16
C GLN A 206 12.52 -15.04 -7.24
N THR A 207 13.40 -14.62 -8.16
CA THR A 207 13.75 -13.21 -8.37
C THR A 207 12.53 -12.35 -8.64
N ILE A 208 12.54 -11.13 -8.09
CA ILE A 208 11.53 -10.09 -8.30
C ILE A 208 11.43 -9.82 -9.80
N TYR A 209 12.56 -9.67 -10.51
CA TYR A 209 12.58 -9.48 -11.95
C TYR A 209 11.84 -10.60 -12.69
N ALA A 210 12.15 -11.88 -12.44
CA ALA A 210 11.54 -12.98 -13.17
C ALA A 210 10.02 -13.05 -12.95
N ARG A 211 9.58 -12.82 -11.70
CA ARG A 211 8.18 -12.86 -11.31
C ARG A 211 7.41 -11.67 -11.86
N SER A 212 7.92 -10.45 -11.72
CA SER A 212 7.30 -9.24 -12.27
C SER A 212 7.23 -9.28 -13.80
N ARG A 213 8.25 -9.83 -14.47
CA ARG A 213 8.23 -10.04 -15.93
C ARG A 213 7.18 -11.06 -16.36
N ALA A 214 7.02 -12.16 -15.63
CA ALA A 214 6.00 -13.16 -15.92
C ALA A 214 4.59 -12.59 -15.73
N GLU A 215 4.36 -11.85 -14.65
CA GLU A 215 3.11 -11.16 -14.36
C GLU A 215 2.77 -10.11 -15.43
N ALA A 216 3.73 -9.27 -15.82
CA ALA A 216 3.55 -8.29 -16.88
C ALA A 216 3.20 -8.93 -18.22
N LYS A 217 3.86 -10.05 -18.59
CA LYS A 217 3.53 -10.82 -19.81
C LYS A 217 2.12 -11.40 -19.76
N PHE A 218 1.72 -11.95 -18.62
CA PHE A 218 0.39 -12.48 -18.42
C PHE A 218 -0.68 -11.40 -18.58
N ASN A 219 -0.49 -10.22 -17.96
CA ASN A 219 -1.42 -9.10 -18.06
C ASN A 219 -1.58 -8.57 -19.51
N VAL A 220 -0.48 -8.53 -20.28
CA VAL A 220 -0.54 -8.17 -21.71
C VAL A 220 -1.28 -9.21 -22.55
N GLN A 221 -1.13 -10.50 -22.24
CA GLN A 221 -1.86 -11.56 -22.95
C GLN A 221 -3.36 -11.51 -22.63
N LEU A 222 -3.69 -11.33 -21.35
CA LEU A 222 -5.06 -11.22 -20.88
C LEU A 222 -5.79 -10.04 -21.54
N SER A 223 -5.16 -8.85 -21.58
CA SER A 223 -5.77 -7.68 -22.21
C SER A 223 -6.00 -7.88 -23.72
N ARG A 224 -5.08 -8.54 -24.43
CA ARG A 224 -5.27 -8.89 -25.85
C ARG A 224 -6.43 -9.87 -26.05
N GLN A 225 -6.56 -10.89 -25.21
CA GLN A 225 -7.68 -11.83 -25.27
C GLN A 225 -9.03 -11.12 -25.01
N PHE A 226 -9.10 -10.23 -24.01
CA PHE A 226 -10.30 -9.40 -23.78
C PHE A 226 -10.65 -8.55 -25.00
N LEU A 227 -9.69 -7.85 -25.59
CA LEU A 227 -9.90 -7.05 -26.81
C LEU A 227 -10.33 -7.91 -28.01
N THR A 228 -9.97 -9.19 -28.04
CA THR A 228 -10.34 -10.11 -29.12
C THR A 228 -11.75 -10.67 -28.94
N LEU A 229 -12.23 -10.82 -27.70
CA LEU A 229 -13.61 -11.25 -27.38
C LEU A 229 -14.64 -10.13 -27.53
N CYS A 230 -14.22 -8.86 -27.44
CA CYS A 230 -15.08 -7.70 -27.58
C CYS A 230 -15.24 -7.18 -29.03
N ASN A 231 -14.50 -7.75 -29.98
CA ASN A 231 -14.59 -7.45 -31.42
C ASN A 231 -15.31 -8.59 -32.16
#